data_AF-A0A933EUN4-F1
#
_entry.id   AF-A0A933EUN4-F1
#
_cell.length_a   1.000
_cell.length_b   1.000
_cell.length_c   1.000
_cell.angle_alpha   90.00
_cell.angle_beta   90.00
_cell.angle_gamma   90.00
#
_symmetry.space_group_name_H-M   'P 1'
#
loop_
_entity.id
_entity.type
_entity.pdbx_description
1 polymer ?
#
loop_
_entity_poly.entity_id
_entity_poly.type
_entity_poly.pdbx_seq_one_letter_code
_entity_poly.pdbx_strand_id
1 'polypeptide(L)' 'MASQDRPRLQGDLDATVPHHHTAYKIIGTAVEVHNKLGPGHREEVYQQAMLKKLPEAD' A
#
# COMPACT_ATOMS: atom_id res chain seq x y z
N MET A 1 6.63 -1.18 27.68
CA MET A 1 6.16 -1.91 26.47
C MET A 1 5.45 -0.88 25.60
N ALA A 2 6.15 -0.33 24.59
CA ALA A 2 5.55 0.66 23.70
C ALA A 2 4.56 -0.06 22.77
N SER A 3 3.26 0.07 23.06
CA SER A 3 2.20 -0.32 22.15
C SER A 3 2.31 0.60 20.93
N GLN A 4 2.96 0.11 19.87
CA GLN A 4 2.95 0.76 18.56
C GLN A 4 1.54 0.59 17.99
N ASP A 5 0.65 1.49 18.38
CA ASP A 5 -0.59 1.73 17.67
C ASP A 5 -0.18 2.29 16.30
N ARG A 6 0.05 1.39 15.33
CA ARG A 6 0.34 1.80 13.96
C ARG A 6 -0.94 2.47 13.48
N PRO A 7 -0.92 3.77 13.13
CA PRO A 7 -2.11 4.39 12.57
C PRO A 7 -2.53 3.51 11.40
N ARG A 8 -3.78 3.03 11.42
CA ARG A 8 -4.36 2.41 10.23
C ARG A 8 -4.09 3.42 9.14
N LEU A 9 -3.44 3.00 8.05
CA LEU A 9 -3.08 3.90 6.96
C LEU A 9 -4.31 4.61 6.35
N GLN A 10 -5.52 4.31 6.82
CA GLN A 10 -6.74 5.11 6.72
C GLN A 10 -6.53 6.50 7.34
N GLY A 11 -5.54 7.22 6.83
CA GLY A 11 -5.20 8.57 7.22
C GLY A 11 -6.21 9.51 6.59
N ASP A 12 -6.55 10.53 7.36
CA ASP A 12 -7.11 11.80 6.96
C ASP A 12 -6.17 12.48 5.94
N LEU A 13 -6.02 11.89 4.75
CA LEU A 13 -5.47 12.59 3.60
C LEU A 13 -6.42 13.76 3.37
N ASP A 14 -5.90 14.96 3.55
CA ASP A 14 -6.64 16.20 3.36
C ASP A 14 -7.43 16.09 2.05
N ALA A 15 -8.74 16.37 2.09
CA ALA A 15 -9.63 16.18 0.95
C ALA A 15 -9.20 17.03 -0.27
N THR A 16 -8.29 17.99 -0.04
CA THR A 16 -7.61 18.81 -1.04
C THR A 16 -6.58 18.05 -1.87
N VAL A 17 -6.11 16.87 -1.43
CA VAL A 17 -5.15 16.04 -2.15
C VAL A 17 -5.87 15.31 -3.29
N PRO A 18 -5.51 15.61 -4.56
CA PRO A 18 -6.10 14.91 -5.69
C PRO A 18 -5.80 13.41 -5.62
N HIS A 19 -6.79 12.60 -5.96
CA HIS A 19 -6.67 11.14 -6.03
C HIS A 19 -6.22 10.47 -4.71
N HIS A 20 -6.47 11.09 -3.54
CA HIS A 20 -6.09 10.56 -2.23
C HIS A 20 -6.50 9.09 -2.03
N HIS A 21 -7.70 8.72 -2.49
CA HIS A 21 -8.19 7.35 -2.42
C HIS A 21 -7.37 6.37 -3.29
N THR A 22 -7.00 6.77 -4.50
CA THR A 22 -6.15 5.97 -5.39
C THR A 22 -4.74 5.83 -4.83
N ALA A 23 -4.15 6.93 -4.36
CA ALA A 23 -2.84 6.92 -3.72
C ALA A 23 -2.82 5.99 -2.50
N TYR A 24 -3.86 6.06 -1.67
CA TYR A 24 -4.05 5.19 -0.52
C TYR A 24 -4.08 3.70 -0.91
N LYS A 25 -4.87 3.34 -1.94
CA LYS A 25 -4.93 1.97 -2.45
C LYS A 25 -3.57 1.47 -2.95
N ILE A 26 -2.85 2.29 -3.74
CA ILE A 26 -1.55 1.90 -4.31
C ILE A 26 -0.53 1.68 -3.20
N ILE A 27 -0.37 2.64 -2.29
CA ILE A 27 0.62 2.58 -1.21
C ILE A 27 0.27 1.46 -0.23
N GLY A 28 -1.00 1.34 0.15
CA GLY A 28 -1.47 0.24 1.01
C GLY A 28 -1.15 -1.13 0.42
N THR A 29 -1.43 -1.31 -0.88
CA THR A 29 -1.10 -2.56 -1.59
C THR A 29 0.41 -2.82 -1.59
N ALA A 30 1.25 -1.81 -1.84
CA ALA A 30 2.70 -1.94 -1.83
C ALA A 30 3.21 -2.39 -0.45
N VAL A 31 2.71 -1.77 0.63
CA VAL A 31 3.08 -2.14 2.01
C VAL A 31 2.67 -3.57 2.32
N GLU A 32 1.47 -3.99 1.93
CA GLU A 32 1.02 -5.37 2.14
C GLU A 32 1.84 -6.40 1.36
N VAL A 33 2.19 -6.09 0.10
CA VAL A 33 3.04 -6.95 -0.71
C VAL A 33 4.43 -7.03 -0.09
N HIS A 34 5.00 -5.91 0.35
CA HIS A 34 6.30 -5.89 1.03
C HIS A 34 6.30 -6.71 2.32
N ASN A 35 5.26 -6.57 3.14
CA ASN A 35 5.12 -7.37 4.37
C ASN A 35 4.98 -8.87 4.09
N LYS A 36 4.41 -9.25 2.95
CA LYS A 36 4.22 -10.67 2.57
C LYS A 36 5.47 -11.28 1.93
N LEU A 37 6.13 -10.57 1.02
CA LEU A 37 7.30 -11.07 0.30
C LEU A 37 8.58 -10.95 1.12
N GLY A 38 8.68 -9.94 1.99
CA GLY A 38 9.93 -9.57 2.63
C GLY A 38 10.90 -8.88 1.66
N PRO A 39 12.02 -8.35 2.17
CA PRO A 39 13.01 -7.63 1.37
C PRO A 39 13.87 -8.56 0.50
N GLY A 40 14.55 -8.00 -0.52
CA GLY A 40 15.58 -8.71 -1.30
C GLY A 40 15.13 -9.27 -2.65
N HIS A 41 13.84 -9.20 -2.98
CA HIS A 41 13.37 -9.45 -4.34
C HIS A 41 13.67 -8.28 -5.28
N ARG A 42 13.73 -8.57 -6.59
CA ARG A 42 13.80 -7.53 -7.62
C ARG A 42 12.44 -6.83 -7.76
N GLU A 43 12.48 -5.61 -8.30
CA GLU A 43 11.30 -4.77 -8.49
C GLU A 43 10.17 -5.48 -9.26
N GLU A 44 10.50 -6.26 -10.29
CA GLU A 44 9.50 -6.93 -11.12
C GLU A 44 8.66 -7.93 -10.31
N VAL A 45 9.24 -8.55 -9.28
CA VAL A 45 8.51 -9.46 -8.39
C VAL A 45 7.48 -8.71 -7.57
N TYR A 46 7.83 -7.53 -7.05
CA TYR A 46 6.88 -6.67 -6.34
C TYR A 46 5.79 -6.17 -7.28
N GLN A 47 6.15 -5.71 -8.48
CA GLN A 47 5.19 -5.24 -9.48
C GLN A 47 4.19 -6.33 -9.85
N GLN A 48 4.65 -7.56 -10.12
CA GLN A 48 3.76 -8.68 -10.44
C GLN A 48 2.85 -9.06 -9.27
N ALA A 49 3.36 -9.00 -8.04
CA ALA A 49 2.54 -9.25 -6.85
C ALA A 49 1.51 -8.14 -6.62
N MET A 50 1.87 -6.88 -6.89
CA MET A 50 0.95 -5.74 -6.81
C MET A 50 -0.14 -5.82 -7.89
N LEU A 51 0.21 -6.12 -9.15
CA LEU A 51 -0.75 -6.25 -10.26
C LEU A 51 -1.79 -7.35 -10.01
N LYS A 52 -1.43 -8.44 -9.33
CA LYS A 52 -2.37 -9.50 -8.94
C LYS A 52 -3.33 -9.10 -7.83
N LYS A 53 -3.02 -8.02 -7.10
CA LYS A 53 -3.69 -7.64 -5.84
C LYS A 53 -4.46 -6.34 -5.95
N LEU A 54 -3.99 -5.40 -6.78
CA LEU A 54 -4.75 -4.22 -7.16
C LEU A 54 -5.96 -4.68 -7.98
N PRO A 55 -7.19 -4.44 -7.52
CA PRO A 55 -8.36 -4.61 -8.37
C PRO A 55 -8.25 -3.65 -9.56
N GLU A 56 -8.77 -4.06 -10.72
CA GLU A 56 -8.93 -3.15 -11.86
C GLU A 56 -9.66 -1.89 -11.36
N ALA A 57 -9.12 -0.72 -11.71
CA ALA A 57 -9.76 0.53 -11.36
C ALA A 57 -11.01 0.67 -12.25
N ASP A 58 -12.20 0.63 -11.62
CA ASP A 58 -13.48 0.97 -12.25
C ASP A 58 -13.46 2.38 -12.86
#